data_AF-R6LZA4-F1
#
_entry.id   AF-R6LZA4-F1
#
_cell.length_a   1.000
_cell.length_b   1.000
_cell.length_c   1.000
_cell.angle_alpha   90.00
_cell.angle_beta   90.00
_cell.angle_gamma   90.00
#
_symmetry.space_group_name_H-M   'P 1'
#
loop_
_entity.id
_entity.type
_entity.pdbx_description
1 polymer ?
#
loop_
_entity_poly.entity_id
_entity_poly.type
_entity_poly.pdbx_seq_one_letter_code
_entity_poly.pdbx_strand_id
1 'polypeptide(L)'
;MINNKYKIFMIFSIVVLAITIIVSSTYAYYVWTTEGSNVTKIVAGVGAATVTFDGGSDVEANLRPVSDKSKGISKKIKVKADTTGLVFNLYLDMTTLDTNLKHESFKYELYKGTTKVKEGNFSTTYLNSNTTTCTKNNTTHITLLTNESISTSNTEYTLYIWIDGANYTNPSTMMNKSFSFKLHADGEGAVVKTPTAADTISELYNNSSTTPVQNNGTTYQYDTSHSLMKDVGDNIRYYGASPNNYIYFNCSDYTNQSSSTCETWRIIGIFDGKVKIMKNEIIGSYSWDNKDTSTGAETDFGKNDWTTARLMKLLNPSDYYTVDSNDSGNGQSLYYNSQSGTCFSDSNNATKSCDFTSTGIKNDITRNMIAEVTWNLGGWDTERVYPDTIYEKERGTTVYSGRLTTWTGKIALPYASDYGYAADLSKFTQNLYNYGTESNNWMYNILGTSSYGWLLTTQTEESAVWAVKPFGNVRSGYVSYKAYGVTPVLFLSPELSIESGDGSSTNPYRLSV
;
A
#
# COMPACT_ATOMS: atom_id res chain seq x y z
N MET A 1 0.51 -52.66 24.56
CA MET A 1 0.56 -52.89 23.10
C MET A 1 -0.89 -52.79 22.59
N ILE A 2 -1.37 -51.61 22.18
CA ILE A 2 -1.28 -51.04 20.83
C ILE A 2 -1.80 -52.01 19.75
N ASN A 3 -3.00 -51.74 19.20
CA ASN A 3 -3.20 -51.35 17.79
C ASN A 3 -4.70 -51.07 17.54
N ASN A 4 -5.16 -49.82 17.42
CA ASN A 4 -5.06 -48.91 16.27
C ASN A 4 -5.97 -49.33 15.09
N LYS A 5 -7.25 -48.92 15.13
CA LYS A 5 -8.23 -49.09 14.04
C LYS A 5 -9.21 -47.91 13.84
N TYR A 6 -8.82 -46.69 14.23
CA TYR A 6 -9.61 -45.47 13.96
C TYR A 6 -8.83 -44.35 13.26
N LYS A 7 -7.75 -44.68 12.55
CA LYS A 7 -7.09 -43.78 11.60
C LYS A 7 -7.39 -44.27 10.18
N ILE A 8 -8.39 -43.66 9.56
CA ILE A 8 -8.74 -43.60 8.12
C ILE A 8 -10.25 -43.30 8.15
N PHE A 9 -10.65 -42.10 7.73
CA PHE A 9 -11.99 -41.50 7.60
C PHE A 9 -12.19 -40.10 8.23
N MET A 10 -11.10 -39.43 8.63
CA MET A 10 -11.15 -37.99 8.93
C MET A 10 -10.04 -37.23 8.19
N ILE A 11 -9.95 -37.42 6.87
CA ILE A 11 -9.04 -36.70 5.96
C ILE A 11 -9.81 -36.11 4.74
N PHE A 12 -11.14 -36.17 4.70
CA PHE A 12 -11.92 -35.60 3.58
C PHE A 12 -13.10 -34.71 3.98
N SER A 13 -13.03 -34.03 5.14
CA SER A 13 -14.10 -33.09 5.54
C SER A 13 -13.63 -31.79 6.19
N ILE A 14 -12.36 -31.41 6.02
CA ILE A 14 -11.81 -30.08 6.40
C ILE A 14 -11.20 -29.34 5.18
N VAL A 15 -11.36 -29.88 3.95
CA VAL A 15 -10.86 -29.25 2.71
C VAL A 15 -11.98 -28.61 1.87
N VAL A 16 -13.23 -28.57 2.37
CA VAL A 16 -14.35 -27.92 1.66
C VAL A 16 -15.15 -27.01 2.59
N LEU A 17 -14.44 -26.08 3.24
CA LEU A 17 -15.00 -24.82 3.76
C LEU A 17 -14.03 -23.67 3.46
N ALA A 18 -13.42 -23.71 2.28
CA ALA A 18 -12.50 -22.69 1.77
C ALA A 18 -12.70 -22.41 0.26
N ILE A 19 -13.73 -22.97 -0.40
CA ILE A 19 -13.93 -22.85 -1.87
C ILE A 19 -15.37 -22.42 -2.25
N THR A 20 -16.17 -21.87 -1.34
CA THR A 20 -17.49 -21.30 -1.70
C THR A 20 -17.76 -19.93 -1.09
N ILE A 21 -16.77 -19.03 -1.15
CA ILE A 21 -17.00 -17.60 -1.01
C ILE A 21 -16.64 -16.95 -2.36
N ILE A 22 -17.53 -17.13 -3.33
CA ILE A 22 -17.61 -16.23 -4.49
C ILE A 22 -18.54 -15.09 -4.07
N VAL A 23 -18.06 -13.85 -4.18
CA VAL A 23 -18.78 -12.59 -3.98
C VAL A 23 -19.34 -12.33 -2.58
N SER A 24 -18.47 -11.83 -1.69
CA SER A 24 -18.77 -10.76 -0.74
C SER A 24 -17.53 -10.56 0.12
N SER A 25 -17.25 -9.31 0.48
CA SER A 25 -16.23 -8.93 1.47
C SER A 25 -16.44 -9.70 2.77
N THR A 26 -15.78 -10.85 2.93
CA THR A 26 -15.83 -11.62 4.16
C THR A 26 -14.85 -11.05 5.16
N TYR A 27 -15.35 -10.13 5.96
CA TYR A 27 -14.68 -9.69 7.17
C TYR A 27 -14.54 -10.87 8.14
N ALA A 28 -13.32 -11.32 8.39
CA ALA A 28 -13.03 -12.26 9.47
C ALA A 28 -12.89 -11.47 10.78
N TYR A 29 -13.65 -11.84 11.81
CA TYR A 29 -13.55 -11.24 13.15
C TYR A 29 -12.40 -11.90 13.91
N TYR A 30 -11.34 -11.15 14.19
CA TYR A 30 -10.25 -11.64 15.05
C TYR A 30 -10.52 -11.32 16.52
N VAL A 31 -10.29 -12.33 17.36
CA VAL A 31 -10.20 -12.20 18.82
C VAL A 31 -8.73 -11.99 19.16
N TRP A 32 -8.41 -10.96 19.94
CA TRP A 32 -7.06 -10.69 20.42
C TRP A 32 -7.01 -10.66 21.94
N THR A 33 -5.84 -10.91 22.51
CA THR A 33 -5.62 -10.93 23.97
C THR A 33 -4.17 -10.57 24.28
N THR A 34 -3.95 -9.71 25.29
CA THR A 34 -2.60 -9.25 25.68
C THR A 34 -1.70 -10.40 26.19
N GLU A 35 -0.38 -10.34 25.96
CA GLU A 35 0.60 -11.38 26.36
C GLU A 35 1.52 -10.97 27.53
N GLY A 36 1.30 -9.84 28.21
CA GLY A 36 2.11 -9.46 29.38
C GLY A 36 2.11 -7.96 29.67
N SER A 37 2.71 -7.57 30.79
CA SER A 37 2.58 -6.24 31.43
C SER A 37 3.54 -5.16 30.92
N ASN A 38 3.81 -5.10 29.61
CA ASN A 38 4.39 -3.92 28.96
C ASN A 38 4.00 -3.91 27.47
N VAL A 39 3.57 -2.75 26.98
CA VAL A 39 3.22 -2.40 25.57
C VAL A 39 3.05 -3.62 24.66
N THR A 40 1.84 -4.19 24.61
CA THR A 40 1.56 -5.24 23.63
C THR A 40 1.15 -4.56 22.31
N LYS A 41 1.98 -4.70 21.27
CA LYS A 41 1.61 -4.40 19.88
C LYS A 41 1.04 -5.68 19.29
N ILE A 42 -0.27 -5.72 19.09
CA ILE A 42 -0.93 -6.88 18.49
C ILE A 42 -1.07 -6.59 17.00
N VAL A 43 -0.35 -7.35 16.16
CA VAL A 43 -0.45 -7.31 14.70
C VAL A 43 -1.06 -8.63 14.25
N ALA A 44 -2.30 -8.63 13.81
CA ALA A 44 -2.98 -9.83 13.32
C ALA A 44 -2.66 -10.11 11.84
N GLY A 45 -1.38 -10.22 11.46
CA GLY A 45 -0.98 -10.52 10.07
C GLY A 45 -1.16 -9.36 9.07
N VAL A 46 -0.81 -9.64 7.80
CA VAL A 46 -0.83 -8.69 6.65
C VAL A 46 -2.21 -8.04 6.52
N GLY A 47 -2.27 -6.71 6.56
CA GLY A 47 -3.53 -5.95 6.45
C GLY A 47 -4.45 -5.91 7.69
N ALA A 48 -3.98 -6.29 8.89
CA ALA A 48 -4.82 -6.27 10.09
C ALA A 48 -4.63 -5.04 11.00
N ALA A 49 -5.69 -4.70 11.71
CA ALA A 49 -5.73 -3.62 12.70
C ALA A 49 -4.70 -3.83 13.82
N THR A 50 -3.91 -2.79 14.11
CA THR A 50 -2.98 -2.76 15.24
C THR A 50 -3.65 -2.13 16.45
N VAL A 51 -3.76 -2.88 17.54
CA VAL A 51 -4.12 -2.33 18.86
C VAL A 51 -2.86 -2.14 19.69
N THR A 52 -2.69 -0.94 20.25
CA THR A 52 -1.67 -0.66 21.26
C THR A 52 -2.35 -0.63 22.62
N PHE A 53 -1.95 -1.55 23.50
CA PHE A 53 -2.35 -1.56 24.90
C PHE A 53 -1.14 -1.34 25.80
N ASP A 54 -1.18 -0.26 26.57
CA ASP A 54 -0.21 0.03 27.63
C ASP A 54 -0.92 0.02 28.98
N GLY A 55 -0.88 -1.12 29.65
CA GLY A 55 -1.35 -1.28 31.04
C GLY A 55 -0.31 -0.90 32.09
N GLY A 56 0.93 -0.58 31.68
CA GLY A 56 2.13 -0.46 32.51
C GLY A 56 2.49 -1.72 33.32
N SER A 57 3.54 -1.61 34.14
CA SER A 57 4.01 -2.66 35.07
C SER A 57 2.96 -3.23 36.05
N ASP A 58 3.22 -4.43 36.58
CA ASP A 58 2.41 -5.08 37.62
C ASP A 58 2.11 -4.13 38.80
N VAL A 59 0.94 -4.29 39.42
CA VAL A 59 0.50 -3.49 40.57
C VAL A 59 0.85 -4.22 41.85
N GLU A 60 1.94 -3.79 42.49
CA GLU A 60 2.47 -4.40 43.72
C GLU A 60 2.80 -3.31 44.74
N ALA A 61 2.25 -3.43 45.95
CA ALA A 61 2.61 -2.56 47.05
C ALA A 61 2.21 -3.15 48.41
N ASN A 62 2.85 -2.65 49.46
CA ASN A 62 2.30 -2.70 50.81
C ASN A 62 1.45 -1.44 51.01
N LEU A 63 0.13 -1.62 51.11
CA LEU A 63 -0.79 -0.49 51.27
C LEU A 63 -0.99 -0.13 52.74
N ARG A 64 -1.18 1.17 52.99
CA ARG A 64 -1.68 1.71 54.26
C ARG A 64 -3.04 2.36 54.04
N PRO A 65 -3.90 2.47 55.06
CA PRO A 65 -5.12 3.27 54.98
C PRO A 65 -4.80 4.72 54.61
N VAL A 66 -5.57 5.29 53.70
CA VAL A 66 -5.42 6.67 53.22
C VAL A 66 -6.73 7.43 53.27
N SER A 67 -6.63 8.75 53.38
CA SER A 67 -7.80 9.64 53.43
C SER A 67 -8.52 9.80 52.10
N ASP A 68 -7.85 9.46 50.99
CA ASP A 68 -8.36 9.65 49.63
C ASP A 68 -7.64 8.72 48.65
N LYS A 69 -8.35 8.29 47.60
CA LYS A 69 -7.84 7.37 46.58
C LYS A 69 -6.60 7.87 45.84
N SER A 70 -6.45 9.19 45.65
CA SER A 70 -5.29 9.78 44.97
C SER A 70 -3.99 9.56 45.74
N LYS A 71 -4.09 9.25 47.04
CA LYS A 71 -2.96 8.90 47.92
C LYS A 71 -2.70 7.39 47.98
N GLY A 72 -3.54 6.58 47.34
CA GLY A 72 -3.33 5.15 47.13
C GLY A 72 -2.46 4.88 45.90
N ILE A 73 -2.69 3.74 45.25
CA ILE A 73 -2.06 3.43 43.97
C ILE A 73 -2.89 4.04 42.85
N SER A 74 -2.21 4.67 41.89
CA SER A 74 -2.79 5.18 40.66
C SER A 74 -2.06 4.58 39.46
N LYS A 75 -2.79 3.88 38.59
CA LYS A 75 -2.25 3.28 37.37
C LYS A 75 -2.89 3.90 36.13
N LYS A 76 -2.07 4.46 35.25
CA LYS A 76 -2.52 4.95 33.94
C LYS A 76 -2.49 3.82 32.93
N ILE A 77 -3.53 3.75 32.11
CA ILE A 77 -3.70 2.77 31.03
C ILE A 77 -3.95 3.55 29.75
N LYS A 78 -3.25 3.21 28.67
CA LYS A 78 -3.49 3.83 27.35
C LYS A 78 -3.88 2.77 26.34
N VAL A 79 -4.96 3.05 25.60
CA VAL A 79 -5.43 2.20 24.53
C VAL A 79 -5.65 3.04 23.27
N LYS A 80 -5.14 2.56 22.14
CA LYS A 80 -5.44 3.11 20.81
C LYS A 80 -5.41 2.01 19.76
N ALA A 81 -6.08 2.26 18.64
CA ALA A 81 -5.97 1.47 17.44
C ALA A 81 -5.50 2.33 16.24
N ASP A 82 -5.15 1.69 15.14
CA ASP A 82 -4.92 2.36 13.85
C ASP A 82 -6.20 2.49 12.99
N THR A 83 -7.28 1.82 13.39
CA THR A 83 -8.59 1.87 12.72
C THR A 83 -9.76 1.98 13.71
N THR A 84 -10.94 2.33 13.19
CA THR A 84 -12.20 2.46 13.95
C THR A 84 -13.00 1.15 13.96
N GLY A 85 -13.98 1.03 14.87
CA GLY A 85 -14.92 -0.11 14.90
C GLY A 85 -14.47 -1.28 15.77
N LEU A 86 -13.34 -1.15 16.46
CA LEU A 86 -12.81 -2.12 17.40
C LEU A 86 -13.41 -1.95 18.78
N VAL A 87 -13.59 -3.06 19.50
CA VAL A 87 -13.98 -3.07 20.91
C VAL A 87 -13.02 -3.92 21.75
N PHE A 88 -12.93 -3.61 23.04
CA PHE A 88 -12.15 -4.39 24.00
C PHE A 88 -12.85 -4.55 25.35
N ASN A 89 -12.51 -5.60 26.07
CA ASN A 89 -12.77 -5.73 27.49
C ASN A 89 -11.46 -5.51 28.26
N LEU A 90 -11.58 -5.01 29.48
CA LEU A 90 -10.45 -4.76 30.38
C LEU A 90 -10.70 -5.51 31.69
N TYR A 91 -9.68 -6.15 32.21
CA TYR A 91 -9.80 -6.93 33.44
C TYR A 91 -8.63 -6.68 34.38
N LEU A 92 -8.91 -6.89 35.67
CA LEU A 92 -7.95 -6.90 36.75
C LEU A 92 -7.74 -8.34 37.22
N ASP A 93 -6.65 -8.96 36.80
CA ASP A 93 -6.24 -10.30 37.18
C ASP A 93 -5.64 -10.28 38.58
N MET A 94 -6.26 -11.00 39.51
CA MET A 94 -5.73 -11.16 40.85
C MET A 94 -4.72 -12.31 40.87
N THR A 95 -3.43 -11.97 40.90
CA THR A 95 -2.34 -12.96 40.97
C THR A 95 -2.19 -13.45 42.40
N THR A 96 -2.10 -12.52 43.37
CA THR A 96 -2.10 -12.83 44.80
C THR A 96 -2.93 -11.81 45.58
N LEU A 97 -3.63 -12.28 46.63
CA LEU A 97 -4.37 -11.44 47.57
C LEU A 97 -4.39 -12.12 48.95
N ASP A 98 -3.71 -11.54 49.94
CA ASP A 98 -3.74 -12.05 51.32
C ASP A 98 -5.18 -12.07 51.85
N THR A 99 -5.55 -13.14 52.56
CA THR A 99 -6.91 -13.31 53.10
C THR A 99 -7.33 -12.20 54.05
N ASN A 100 -6.38 -11.57 54.75
CA ASN A 100 -6.65 -10.44 55.65
C ASN A 100 -6.92 -9.14 54.90
N LEU A 101 -6.57 -9.04 53.61
CA LEU A 101 -6.91 -7.91 52.75
C LEU A 101 -8.32 -8.03 52.16
N LYS A 102 -9.02 -9.16 52.34
CA LYS A 102 -10.38 -9.37 51.83
C LYS A 102 -11.42 -8.60 52.66
N HIS A 103 -11.44 -7.27 52.50
CA HIS A 103 -12.24 -6.36 53.30
C HIS A 103 -12.93 -5.30 52.43
N GLU A 104 -14.09 -4.80 52.88
CA GLU A 104 -14.89 -3.79 52.15
C GLU A 104 -14.19 -2.43 52.02
N SER A 105 -13.25 -2.14 52.93
CA SER A 105 -12.44 -0.93 52.90
C SER A 105 -11.30 -0.98 51.89
N PHE A 106 -10.93 -2.17 51.37
CA PHE A 106 -9.98 -2.27 50.28
C PHE A 106 -10.72 -2.09 48.95
N LYS A 107 -10.52 -0.95 48.29
CA LYS A 107 -11.37 -0.47 47.19
C LYS A 107 -10.59 -0.25 45.89
N TYR A 108 -11.32 -0.26 44.79
CA TYR A 108 -10.82 0.18 43.49
C TYR A 108 -11.85 1.03 42.75
N GLU A 109 -11.37 1.96 41.92
CA GLU A 109 -12.17 2.75 40.98
C GLU A 109 -11.44 2.89 39.64
N LEU A 110 -12.15 2.75 38.53
CA LEU A 110 -11.64 3.00 37.19
C LEU A 110 -12.29 4.26 36.61
N TYR A 111 -11.46 5.11 36.01
CA TYR A 111 -11.85 6.34 35.34
C TYR A 111 -11.48 6.32 33.86
N LYS A 112 -12.35 6.86 33.00
CA LYS A 112 -12.06 7.25 31.62
C LYS A 112 -12.01 8.78 31.56
N GLY A 113 -10.82 9.35 31.41
CA GLY A 113 -10.62 10.78 31.69
C GLY A 113 -11.05 11.12 33.13
N THR A 114 -12.04 12.01 33.29
CA THR A 114 -12.60 12.40 34.60
C THR A 114 -13.86 11.63 35.01
N THR A 115 -14.38 10.75 34.14
CA THR A 115 -15.63 10.04 34.37
C THR A 115 -15.36 8.68 35.01
N LYS A 116 -16.01 8.39 36.15
CA LYS A 116 -15.93 7.08 36.80
C LYS A 116 -16.72 6.06 35.98
N VAL A 117 -16.08 4.97 35.59
CA VAL A 117 -16.66 3.91 34.74
C VAL A 117 -16.83 2.57 35.47
N LYS A 118 -16.07 2.33 36.55
CA LYS A 118 -16.20 1.14 37.40
C LYS A 118 -15.79 1.45 38.84
N GLU A 119 -16.41 0.77 39.80
CA GLU A 119 -15.97 0.74 41.20
C GLU A 119 -16.24 -0.60 41.87
N GLY A 120 -15.52 -0.87 42.95
CA GLY A 120 -15.73 -2.07 43.76
C GLY A 120 -14.81 -2.16 44.97
N ASN A 121 -14.83 -3.33 45.63
CA ASN A 121 -13.96 -3.65 46.76
C ASN A 121 -13.46 -5.10 46.69
N PHE A 122 -12.59 -5.49 47.61
CA PHE A 122 -11.97 -6.82 47.64
C PHE A 122 -12.52 -7.72 48.76
N SER A 123 -13.70 -7.42 49.30
CA SER A 123 -14.35 -8.31 50.28
C SER A 123 -14.68 -9.68 49.69
N THR A 124 -14.69 -10.73 50.52
CA THR A 124 -15.04 -12.09 50.08
C THR A 124 -16.38 -12.14 49.35
N THR A 125 -17.39 -11.44 49.87
CA THR A 125 -18.73 -11.38 49.25
C THR A 125 -18.66 -10.75 47.86
N TYR A 126 -17.96 -9.62 47.71
CA TYR A 126 -17.83 -8.95 46.42
C TYR A 126 -17.09 -9.83 45.40
N LEU A 127 -15.96 -10.41 45.80
CA LEU A 127 -15.14 -11.25 44.93
C LEU A 127 -15.91 -12.48 44.43
N ASN A 128 -16.68 -13.15 45.28
CA ASN A 128 -17.46 -14.33 44.89
C ASN A 128 -18.51 -14.02 43.79
N SER A 129 -19.02 -12.79 43.73
CA SER A 129 -20.05 -12.38 42.77
C SER A 129 -19.51 -11.66 41.55
N ASN A 130 -18.27 -11.16 41.60
CA ASN A 130 -17.72 -10.26 40.56
C ASN A 130 -16.41 -10.78 39.98
N THR A 131 -16.07 -12.05 40.20
CA THR A 131 -14.89 -12.67 39.62
C THR A 131 -15.22 -13.87 38.78
N THR A 132 -14.42 -14.06 37.72
CA THR A 132 -14.47 -15.20 36.82
C THR A 132 -13.06 -15.77 36.64
N THR A 133 -12.98 -17.05 36.30
CA THR A 133 -11.70 -17.72 36.07
C THR A 133 -11.13 -17.31 34.72
N CYS A 134 -9.89 -16.80 34.72
CA CYS A 134 -9.11 -16.54 33.53
C CYS A 134 -8.30 -17.80 33.16
N THR A 135 -8.76 -18.56 32.17
CA THR A 135 -8.09 -19.81 31.73
C THR A 135 -6.70 -19.55 31.15
N LYS A 136 -6.46 -18.38 30.53
CA LYS A 136 -5.19 -18.05 29.88
C LYS A 136 -4.04 -17.82 30.89
N ASN A 137 -4.34 -17.15 32.01
CA ASN A 137 -3.35 -16.78 33.02
C ASN A 137 -3.45 -17.63 34.30
N ASN A 138 -4.40 -18.58 34.37
CA ASN A 138 -4.72 -19.36 35.57
C ASN A 138 -5.01 -18.47 36.80
N THR A 139 -5.64 -17.32 36.61
CA THR A 139 -6.00 -16.36 37.67
C THR A 139 -7.52 -16.25 37.83
N THR A 140 -7.95 -15.55 38.88
CA THR A 140 -9.32 -15.03 38.98
C THR A 140 -9.27 -13.54 38.66
N HIS A 141 -10.20 -13.05 37.83
CA HIS A 141 -10.18 -11.66 37.41
C HIS A 141 -11.47 -10.94 37.75
N ILE A 142 -11.41 -9.62 37.81
CA ILE A 142 -12.57 -8.73 37.86
C ILE A 142 -12.69 -8.05 36.51
N THR A 143 -13.86 -8.10 35.88
CA THR A 143 -14.15 -7.35 34.66
C THR A 143 -14.32 -5.87 34.97
N LEU A 144 -13.39 -5.05 34.45
CA LEU A 144 -13.39 -3.61 34.62
C LEU A 144 -14.20 -2.90 33.53
N LEU A 145 -14.08 -3.34 32.27
CA LEU A 145 -14.81 -2.81 31.11
C LEU A 145 -15.28 -3.97 30.22
N THR A 146 -16.39 -3.78 29.52
CA THR A 146 -16.94 -4.76 28.56
C THR A 146 -17.34 -4.05 27.28
N ASN A 147 -16.92 -4.58 26.12
CA ASN A 147 -17.23 -4.07 24.78
C ASN A 147 -17.00 -2.56 24.62
N GLU A 148 -15.91 -2.06 25.20
CA GLU A 148 -15.55 -0.65 25.14
C GLU A 148 -14.95 -0.32 23.77
N SER A 149 -15.41 0.76 23.13
CA SER A 149 -14.89 1.18 21.82
C SER A 149 -13.45 1.71 21.89
N ILE A 150 -12.62 1.34 20.92
CA ILE A 150 -11.24 1.84 20.81
C ILE A 150 -11.17 3.01 19.83
N SER A 151 -10.51 4.10 20.23
CA SER A 151 -10.24 5.26 19.38
C SER A 151 -8.95 5.10 18.57
N THR A 152 -8.86 5.79 17.43
CA THR A 152 -7.60 5.96 16.68
C THR A 152 -6.61 6.92 17.35
N SER A 153 -7.07 7.63 18.38
CA SER A 153 -6.25 8.46 19.27
C SER A 153 -6.09 7.79 20.64
N ASN A 154 -5.05 8.16 21.39
CA ASN A 154 -4.82 7.62 22.72
C ASN A 154 -6.02 7.93 23.64
N THR A 155 -6.69 6.89 24.10
CA THR A 155 -7.68 6.97 25.17
C THR A 155 -7.01 6.61 26.49
N GLU A 156 -7.08 7.51 27.48
CA GLU A 156 -6.48 7.32 28.80
C GLU A 156 -7.51 6.88 29.85
N TYR A 157 -7.19 5.79 30.53
CA TYR A 157 -7.90 5.32 31.72
C TYR A 157 -7.00 5.43 32.96
N THR A 158 -7.59 5.64 34.12
CA THR A 158 -6.88 5.66 35.41
C THR A 158 -7.54 4.72 36.40
N LEU A 159 -6.81 3.70 36.85
CA LEU A 159 -7.22 2.77 37.89
C LEU A 159 -6.64 3.23 39.24
N TYR A 160 -7.52 3.47 40.20
CA TYR A 160 -7.16 3.71 41.59
C TYR A 160 -7.40 2.46 42.43
N ILE A 161 -6.46 2.12 43.30
CA ILE A 161 -6.59 1.03 44.29
C ILE A 161 -6.08 1.56 45.64
N TRP A 162 -6.91 1.47 46.69
CA TRP A 162 -6.55 2.01 48.01
C TRP A 162 -7.30 1.33 49.16
N ILE A 163 -6.76 1.46 50.37
CA ILE A 163 -7.47 1.14 51.60
C ILE A 163 -8.12 2.42 52.14
N ASP A 164 -9.44 2.44 52.21
CA ASP A 164 -10.25 3.59 52.63
C ASP A 164 -10.13 3.81 54.15
N GLY A 165 -9.25 4.74 54.53
CA GLY A 165 -9.05 5.16 55.92
C GLY A 165 -9.95 6.30 56.36
N ALA A 166 -10.68 6.93 55.44
CA ALA A 166 -11.58 8.04 55.77
C ALA A 166 -12.93 7.52 56.26
N ASN A 167 -13.45 6.48 55.62
CA ASN A 167 -14.81 5.99 55.84
C ASN A 167 -14.88 4.68 56.65
N TYR A 168 -13.74 4.04 56.93
CA TYR A 168 -13.70 2.75 57.63
C TYR A 168 -12.66 2.70 58.74
N THR A 169 -13.00 2.00 59.82
CA THR A 169 -12.02 1.51 60.81
C THR A 169 -11.37 0.25 60.26
N ASN A 170 -10.11 0.38 59.81
CA ASN A 170 -9.41 -0.70 59.13
C ASN A 170 -8.80 -1.69 60.15
N PRO A 171 -9.00 -3.01 59.99
CA PRO A 171 -8.40 -4.01 60.88
C PRO A 171 -6.87 -3.95 60.90
N SER A 172 -6.26 -4.08 62.08
CA SER A 172 -4.81 -4.16 62.25
C SER A 172 -4.20 -5.36 61.52
N THR A 173 -4.99 -6.40 61.23
CA THR A 173 -4.60 -7.59 60.47
C THR A 173 -4.28 -7.31 59.00
N MET A 174 -4.68 -6.15 58.46
CA MET A 174 -4.35 -5.71 57.09
C MET A 174 -2.91 -5.16 56.99
N MET A 175 -2.26 -4.82 58.11
CA MET A 175 -0.93 -4.23 58.08
C MET A 175 0.12 -5.20 57.55
N ASN A 176 1.05 -4.70 56.75
CA ASN A 176 2.16 -5.46 56.15
C ASN A 176 1.70 -6.66 55.29
N LYS A 177 0.48 -6.59 54.76
CA LYS A 177 -0.03 -7.57 53.81
C LYS A 177 0.21 -7.11 52.37
N SER A 178 0.49 -8.07 51.52
CA SER A 178 0.77 -7.84 50.11
C SER A 178 -0.35 -8.40 49.22
N PHE A 179 -0.42 -7.86 48.02
CA PHE A 179 -1.22 -8.34 46.91
C PHE A 179 -0.44 -8.04 45.62
N SER A 180 -0.77 -8.75 44.55
CA SER A 180 -0.22 -8.51 43.21
C SER A 180 -1.32 -8.69 42.20
N PHE A 181 -1.58 -7.64 41.42
CA PHE A 181 -2.59 -7.64 40.36
C PHE A 181 -1.96 -7.32 39.01
N LYS A 182 -2.55 -7.87 37.96
CA LYS A 182 -2.19 -7.60 36.57
C LYS A 182 -3.38 -7.04 35.81
N LEU A 183 -3.10 -6.18 34.84
CA LEU A 183 -4.11 -5.73 33.88
C LEU A 183 -3.99 -6.58 32.63
N HIS A 184 -5.13 -7.06 32.13
CA HIS A 184 -5.19 -7.71 30.83
C HIS A 184 -6.36 -7.15 30.03
N ALA A 185 -6.22 -7.15 28.72
CA ALA A 185 -7.30 -6.80 27.79
C ALA A 185 -7.45 -7.89 26.73
N ASP A 186 -8.70 -8.12 26.33
CA ASP A 186 -9.05 -8.88 25.14
C ASP A 186 -10.02 -8.05 24.28
N GLY A 187 -10.17 -8.40 23.00
CA GLY A 187 -11.09 -7.66 22.14
C GLY A 187 -11.49 -8.42 20.89
N GLU A 188 -12.60 -7.97 20.31
CA GLU A 188 -13.22 -8.51 19.11
C GLU A 188 -13.46 -7.36 18.11
N GLY A 189 -13.85 -7.69 16.87
CA GLY A 189 -14.21 -6.67 15.87
C GLY A 189 -13.06 -6.17 15.01
N ALA A 190 -11.88 -6.80 15.06
CA ALA A 190 -10.81 -6.48 14.11
C ALA A 190 -11.21 -6.95 12.72
N VAL A 191 -11.59 -6.00 11.88
CA VAL A 191 -11.94 -6.20 10.49
C VAL A 191 -10.66 -6.31 9.67
N VAL A 192 -10.33 -7.50 9.18
CA VAL A 192 -9.27 -7.64 8.16
C VAL A 192 -9.85 -7.16 6.83
N LYS A 193 -9.32 -6.04 6.35
CA LYS A 193 -9.45 -5.69 4.93
C LYS A 193 -8.52 -6.64 4.19
N THR A 194 -9.01 -7.34 3.17
CA THR A 194 -8.15 -8.09 2.27
C THR A 194 -7.06 -7.13 1.76
N PRO A 195 -5.77 -7.42 2.01
CA PRO A 195 -4.69 -6.55 1.55
C PRO A 195 -4.82 -6.34 0.05
N THR A 196 -4.82 -5.08 -0.36
CA THR A 196 -4.73 -4.76 -1.78
C THR A 196 -3.32 -5.09 -2.28
N ALA A 197 -3.13 -5.19 -3.60
CA ALA A 197 -1.82 -5.39 -4.19
C ALA A 197 -0.85 -4.27 -3.79
N ALA A 198 -1.37 -3.05 -3.64
CA ALA A 198 -0.60 -1.91 -3.14
C ALA A 198 -0.20 -2.09 -1.67
N ASP A 199 -1.08 -2.60 -0.80
CA ASP A 199 -0.76 -2.90 0.59
C ASP A 199 0.34 -3.97 0.68
N THR A 200 0.19 -5.07 -0.05
CA THR A 200 1.16 -6.17 -0.06
C THR A 200 2.56 -5.70 -0.46
N ILE A 201 2.68 -4.93 -1.54
CA ILE A 201 3.99 -4.41 -2.01
C ILE A 201 4.54 -3.36 -1.04
N SER A 202 3.67 -2.50 -0.49
CA SER A 202 4.09 -1.49 0.48
C SER A 202 4.62 -2.12 1.77
N GLU A 203 4.02 -3.22 2.22
CA GLU A 203 4.49 -3.98 3.38
C GLU A 203 5.88 -4.60 3.19
N LEU A 204 6.25 -5.01 1.96
CA LEU A 204 7.62 -5.50 1.68
C LEU A 204 8.67 -4.45 2.06
N TYR A 205 8.42 -3.19 1.68
CA TYR A 205 9.30 -2.07 2.02
C TYR A 205 9.18 -1.65 3.49
N ASN A 206 7.97 -1.55 4.04
CA ASN A 206 7.77 -1.05 5.41
C ASN A 206 8.28 -2.03 6.48
N ASN A 207 8.36 -3.33 6.17
CA ASN A 207 8.85 -4.36 7.08
C ASN A 207 10.34 -4.68 6.89
N SER A 208 11.01 -4.11 5.89
CA SER A 208 12.42 -4.33 5.66
C SER A 208 13.30 -3.31 6.38
N SER A 209 14.56 -3.68 6.61
CA SER A 209 15.58 -2.74 7.04
C SER A 209 16.05 -1.94 5.83
N THR A 210 16.15 -0.62 5.98
CA THR A 210 16.55 0.29 4.90
C THR A 210 17.99 0.78 5.07
N THR A 211 18.65 1.06 3.94
CA THR A 211 19.98 1.64 3.87
C THR A 211 19.91 3.01 3.18
N PRO A 212 20.53 4.07 3.74
CA PRO A 212 20.51 5.39 3.11
C PRO A 212 21.45 5.44 1.89
N VAL A 213 20.97 6.02 0.79
CA VAL A 213 21.72 6.30 -0.44
C VAL A 213 21.63 7.79 -0.76
N GLN A 214 22.76 8.42 -1.06
CA GLN A 214 22.83 9.85 -1.41
C GLN A 214 22.84 10.03 -2.93
N ASN A 215 21.98 10.89 -3.45
CA ASN A 215 22.00 11.30 -4.86
C ASN A 215 21.41 12.71 -4.99
N ASN A 216 22.08 13.60 -5.73
CA ASN A 216 21.68 15.02 -5.88
C ASN A 216 21.47 15.79 -4.55
N GLY A 217 22.18 15.42 -3.48
CA GLY A 217 22.00 16.01 -2.15
C GLY A 217 20.75 15.52 -1.40
N THR A 218 20.01 14.57 -1.98
CA THR A 218 18.84 13.91 -1.38
C THR A 218 19.23 12.55 -0.82
N THR A 219 18.67 12.21 0.36
CA THR A 219 18.83 10.89 0.98
C THR A 219 17.63 10.00 0.65
N TYR A 220 17.89 8.88 -0.02
CA TYR A 220 16.89 7.86 -0.33
C TYR A 220 17.05 6.65 0.58
N GLN A 221 15.94 6.08 1.04
CA GLN A 221 15.96 4.89 1.88
C GLN A 221 15.72 3.66 1.02
N TYR A 222 16.70 2.77 0.97
CA TYR A 222 16.73 1.60 0.09
C TYR A 222 16.47 0.32 0.88
N ASP A 223 15.45 -0.42 0.49
CA ASP A 223 15.32 -1.84 0.78
C ASP A 223 16.08 -2.65 -0.27
N THR A 224 17.28 -3.07 0.09
CA THR A 224 18.14 -3.87 -0.79
C THR A 224 17.66 -5.32 -0.96
N SER A 225 16.80 -5.82 -0.06
CA SER A 225 16.32 -7.21 -0.12
C SER A 225 15.28 -7.38 -1.22
N HIS A 226 14.40 -6.39 -1.39
CA HIS A 226 13.34 -6.41 -2.40
C HIS A 226 13.60 -5.47 -3.58
N SER A 227 14.73 -4.76 -3.59
CA SER A 227 15.05 -3.73 -4.60
C SER A 227 13.97 -2.64 -4.67
N LEU A 228 13.54 -2.17 -3.50
CA LEU A 228 12.54 -1.12 -3.34
C LEU A 228 13.15 0.13 -2.69
N MET A 229 12.68 1.31 -3.08
CA MET A 229 13.09 2.58 -2.47
C MET A 229 11.90 3.53 -2.37
N LYS A 230 11.97 4.52 -1.48
CA LYS A 230 11.03 5.66 -1.48
C LYS A 230 11.62 6.84 -2.25
N ASP A 231 10.84 7.39 -3.18
CA ASP A 231 11.17 8.62 -3.89
C ASP A 231 10.83 9.88 -3.08
N VAL A 232 11.10 11.06 -3.65
CA VAL A 232 10.84 12.36 -2.98
C VAL A 232 9.36 12.68 -2.80
N GLY A 233 8.46 11.95 -3.45
CA GLY A 233 7.02 12.07 -3.28
C GLY A 233 6.43 10.92 -2.47
N ASP A 234 7.24 10.25 -1.63
CA ASP A 234 6.86 9.11 -0.78
C ASP A 234 6.30 7.89 -1.54
N ASN A 235 6.57 7.78 -2.84
CA ASN A 235 6.17 6.63 -3.66
C ASN A 235 7.19 5.51 -3.47
N ILE A 236 6.70 4.28 -3.35
CA ILE A 236 7.56 3.09 -3.26
C ILE A 236 7.86 2.61 -4.68
N ARG A 237 9.13 2.49 -5.06
CA ARG A 237 9.55 2.18 -6.43
C ARG A 237 10.52 1.01 -6.49
N TYR A 238 10.36 0.18 -7.51
CA TYR A 238 11.35 -0.84 -7.84
C TYR A 238 12.54 -0.21 -8.58
N TYR A 239 13.75 -0.57 -8.16
CA TYR A 239 15.00 -0.06 -8.74
C TYR A 239 15.99 -1.19 -9.07
N GLY A 240 17.06 -0.84 -9.78
CA GLY A 240 18.20 -1.72 -10.02
C GLY A 240 18.07 -2.57 -11.27
N ALA A 241 18.90 -3.61 -11.37
CA ALA A 241 19.10 -4.37 -12.61
C ALA A 241 17.94 -5.31 -12.97
N SER A 242 17.51 -6.08 -11.98
CA SER A 242 16.56 -7.17 -12.14
C SER A 242 15.72 -7.35 -10.87
N PRO A 243 14.95 -6.33 -10.47
CA PRO A 243 14.03 -6.46 -9.35
C PRO A 243 12.98 -7.54 -9.63
N ASN A 244 12.47 -8.16 -8.56
CA ASN A 244 11.32 -9.07 -8.60
C ASN A 244 10.02 -8.26 -8.67
N ASN A 245 9.78 -7.65 -9.82
CA ASN A 245 8.64 -6.76 -10.07
C ASN A 245 7.78 -7.22 -11.26
N TYR A 246 7.71 -8.52 -11.53
CA TYR A 246 6.92 -9.11 -12.61
C TYR A 246 5.49 -9.40 -12.13
N ILE A 247 4.51 -9.16 -13.00
CA ILE A 247 3.09 -9.41 -12.73
C ILE A 247 2.42 -9.97 -13.98
N TYR A 248 1.55 -10.97 -13.80
CA TYR A 248 0.68 -11.44 -14.89
C TYR A 248 -0.49 -10.46 -15.06
N PHE A 249 -0.66 -10.00 -16.29
CA PHE A 249 -1.72 -9.07 -16.66
C PHE A 249 -2.16 -9.32 -18.10
N ASN A 250 -3.29 -8.73 -18.50
CA ASN A 250 -3.87 -8.89 -19.83
C ASN A 250 -4.06 -10.37 -20.20
N CYS A 251 -4.72 -11.11 -19.31
CA CYS A 251 -4.93 -12.54 -19.44
C CYS A 251 -6.16 -12.87 -20.31
N SER A 252 -6.08 -13.92 -21.12
CA SER A 252 -7.26 -14.53 -21.74
C SER A 252 -8.12 -15.27 -20.71
N ASP A 253 -7.52 -15.72 -19.61
CA ASP A 253 -8.17 -16.40 -18.50
C ASP A 253 -7.45 -16.05 -17.17
N TYR A 254 -8.12 -15.29 -16.30
CA TYR A 254 -7.60 -14.92 -14.98
C TYR A 254 -7.77 -16.02 -13.91
N THR A 255 -8.58 -17.04 -14.18
CA THR A 255 -8.72 -18.19 -13.25
C THR A 255 -7.53 -19.14 -13.36
N ASN A 256 -6.75 -19.03 -14.43
CA ASN A 256 -5.53 -19.81 -14.67
C ASN A 256 -4.40 -18.91 -15.17
N GLN A 257 -3.86 -18.06 -14.29
CA GLN A 257 -2.80 -17.12 -14.64
C GLN A 257 -1.44 -17.80 -14.82
N SER A 258 -0.95 -17.80 -16.06
CA SER A 258 0.35 -18.35 -16.45
C SER A 258 0.88 -17.66 -17.70
N SER A 259 2.11 -17.94 -18.11
CA SER A 259 2.70 -17.36 -19.32
C SER A 259 1.99 -17.76 -20.63
N SER A 260 1.10 -18.75 -20.62
CA SER A 260 0.32 -19.13 -21.81
C SER A 260 -1.03 -18.43 -21.90
N THR A 261 -1.55 -17.91 -20.78
CA THR A 261 -2.84 -17.22 -20.70
C THR A 261 -2.66 -15.71 -20.54
N CYS A 262 -1.56 -15.28 -19.93
CA CYS A 262 -1.27 -13.90 -19.55
C CYS A 262 -0.06 -13.33 -20.27
N GLU A 263 -0.05 -12.00 -20.40
CA GLU A 263 1.18 -11.29 -20.67
C GLU A 263 1.94 -11.06 -19.36
N THR A 264 3.25 -10.91 -19.47
CA THR A 264 4.09 -10.49 -18.34
C THR A 264 4.31 -8.99 -18.39
N TRP A 265 3.92 -8.28 -17.33
CA TRP A 265 4.09 -6.84 -17.16
C TRP A 265 5.06 -6.57 -16.00
N ARG A 266 5.51 -5.31 -15.85
CA ARG A 266 6.42 -4.88 -14.80
C ARG A 266 5.77 -3.84 -13.90
N ILE A 267 5.96 -3.97 -12.60
CA ILE A 267 5.51 -2.99 -11.61
C ILE A 267 6.57 -1.89 -11.52
N ILE A 268 6.17 -0.65 -11.79
CA ILE A 268 7.01 0.54 -11.57
C ILE A 268 7.08 0.83 -10.06
N GLY A 269 5.93 0.82 -9.39
CA GLY A 269 5.85 1.16 -7.98
C GLY A 269 4.42 1.40 -7.49
N ILE A 270 4.32 1.87 -6.25
CA ILE A 270 3.08 2.26 -5.59
C ILE A 270 3.00 3.78 -5.50
N PHE A 271 1.91 4.34 -6.00
CA PHE A 271 1.66 5.77 -6.00
C PHE A 271 0.24 6.03 -5.51
N ASP A 272 0.08 6.85 -4.48
CA ASP A 272 -1.25 7.19 -3.95
C ASP A 272 -2.15 5.94 -3.75
N GLY A 273 -1.57 4.91 -3.11
CA GLY A 273 -2.23 3.64 -2.83
C GLY A 273 -2.56 2.76 -4.05
N LYS A 274 -2.03 3.07 -5.25
CA LYS A 274 -2.29 2.32 -6.48
C LYS A 274 -1.01 1.70 -7.03
N VAL A 275 -1.11 0.49 -7.60
CA VAL A 275 -0.01 -0.16 -8.29
C VAL A 275 0.10 0.38 -9.70
N LYS A 276 1.25 0.98 -10.05
CA LYS A 276 1.57 1.42 -11.40
C LYS A 276 2.35 0.33 -12.13
N ILE A 277 1.88 -0.06 -13.32
CA ILE A 277 2.53 -1.10 -14.13
C ILE A 277 2.81 -0.61 -15.55
N MET A 278 3.78 -1.25 -16.20
CA MET A 278 4.14 -1.02 -17.60
C MET A 278 4.27 -2.34 -18.35
N LYS A 279 4.00 -2.32 -19.66
CA LYS A 279 4.23 -3.48 -20.51
C LYS A 279 5.73 -3.82 -20.51
N ASN A 280 6.08 -5.11 -20.46
CA ASN A 280 7.48 -5.56 -20.41
C ASN A 280 8.18 -5.55 -21.79
N GLU A 281 7.55 -4.93 -22.80
CA GLU A 281 8.04 -4.83 -24.17
C GLU A 281 7.40 -3.62 -24.88
N ILE A 282 8.00 -3.18 -25.98
CA ILE A 282 7.42 -2.15 -26.85
C ILE A 282 6.30 -2.74 -27.71
N ILE A 283 5.20 -1.99 -27.90
CA ILE A 283 4.06 -2.43 -28.75
C ILE A 283 4.24 -2.08 -30.24
N GLY A 284 5.38 -1.48 -30.57
CA GLY A 284 5.67 -0.94 -31.90
C GLY A 284 6.24 0.46 -31.83
N SER A 285 6.58 1.00 -33.00
CA SER A 285 7.05 2.38 -33.16
C SER A 285 5.98 3.22 -33.85
N TYR A 286 5.54 4.27 -33.16
CA TYR A 286 4.48 5.19 -33.59
C TYR A 286 4.83 6.63 -33.24
N SER A 287 4.27 7.56 -34.00
CA SER A 287 4.38 8.99 -33.69
C SER A 287 3.65 9.32 -32.41
N TRP A 288 4.24 10.18 -31.58
CA TRP A 288 3.53 10.77 -30.46
C TRP A 288 2.33 11.57 -30.97
N ASP A 289 2.62 12.49 -31.88
CA ASP A 289 1.65 13.21 -32.68
C ASP A 289 2.35 13.76 -33.93
N ASN A 290 1.90 13.34 -35.10
CA ASN A 290 2.44 13.81 -36.38
C ASN A 290 1.47 14.72 -37.15
N LYS A 291 0.58 15.42 -36.42
CA LYS A 291 -0.15 16.55 -37.00
C LYS A 291 0.83 17.56 -37.59
N ASP A 292 0.41 18.18 -38.68
CA ASP A 292 1.09 19.32 -39.28
C ASP A 292 0.16 20.55 -39.26
N THR A 293 0.57 21.62 -39.91
CA THR A 293 -0.21 22.86 -39.98
C THR A 293 -1.60 22.67 -40.61
N SER A 294 -1.79 21.63 -41.43
CA SER A 294 -3.08 21.33 -42.06
C SER A 294 -4.02 20.50 -41.17
N THR A 295 -3.49 19.83 -40.14
CA THR A 295 -4.24 18.93 -39.25
C THR A 295 -4.23 19.34 -37.78
N GLY A 296 -3.80 20.58 -37.48
CA GLY A 296 -4.01 21.21 -36.16
C GLY A 296 -2.77 21.29 -35.26
N ALA A 297 -1.56 21.16 -35.83
CA ALA A 297 -0.30 21.52 -35.16
C ALA A 297 0.14 22.94 -35.52
N GLU A 298 1.03 23.50 -34.71
CA GLU A 298 1.62 24.83 -34.87
C GLU A 298 2.69 24.85 -35.98
N THR A 299 3.33 23.70 -36.25
CA THR A 299 4.36 23.50 -37.28
C THR A 299 4.21 22.13 -37.94
N ASP A 300 5.03 21.84 -38.94
CA ASP A 300 5.07 20.52 -39.59
C ASP A 300 5.89 19.48 -38.80
N PHE A 301 6.28 19.80 -37.56
CA PHE A 301 7.12 18.95 -36.70
C PHE A 301 6.32 18.15 -35.66
N GLY A 302 5.00 18.10 -35.77
CA GLY A 302 4.16 17.43 -34.78
C GLY A 302 3.73 18.37 -33.65
N LYS A 303 3.01 17.79 -32.68
CA LYS A 303 2.41 18.50 -31.55
C LYS A 303 2.64 17.76 -30.24
N ASN A 304 3.40 18.33 -29.30
CA ASN A 304 3.59 17.74 -27.96
C ASN A 304 2.45 18.13 -26.98
N ASP A 305 1.21 17.84 -27.37
CA ASP A 305 0.03 17.97 -26.52
C ASP A 305 -0.61 16.59 -26.32
N TRP A 306 -0.38 15.98 -25.16
CA TRP A 306 -0.91 14.65 -24.85
C TRP A 306 -2.44 14.58 -24.94
N THR A 307 -3.14 15.68 -24.63
CA THR A 307 -4.61 15.71 -24.57
C THR A 307 -5.28 15.58 -25.94
N THR A 308 -4.53 15.84 -27.01
CA THR A 308 -5.00 15.70 -28.40
C THR A 308 -4.10 14.78 -29.24
N ALA A 309 -3.05 14.22 -28.63
CA ALA A 309 -2.07 13.36 -29.28
C ALA A 309 -2.70 12.14 -29.94
N ARG A 310 -2.27 11.83 -31.16
CA ARG A 310 -2.70 10.62 -31.89
C ARG A 310 -2.31 9.34 -31.16
N LEU A 311 -1.16 9.33 -30.49
CA LEU A 311 -0.75 8.21 -29.64
C LEU A 311 -1.65 8.02 -28.41
N MET A 312 -2.13 9.11 -27.80
CA MET A 312 -3.07 9.01 -26.68
C MET A 312 -4.36 8.33 -27.12
N LYS A 313 -4.92 8.75 -28.28
CA LYS A 313 -6.12 8.15 -28.87
C LYS A 313 -5.94 6.66 -29.20
N LEU A 314 -4.74 6.27 -29.64
CA LEU A 314 -4.40 4.87 -29.92
C LEU A 314 -4.50 3.99 -28.69
N LEU A 315 -4.01 4.50 -27.56
CA LEU A 315 -3.87 3.74 -26.32
C LEU A 315 -5.14 3.71 -25.45
N ASN A 316 -6.08 4.63 -25.63
CA ASN A 316 -7.20 4.84 -24.70
C ASN A 316 -8.57 4.58 -25.36
N PRO A 317 -9.64 4.31 -24.56
CA PRO A 317 -11.00 4.26 -25.09
C PRO A 317 -11.47 5.64 -25.56
N SER A 318 -12.49 5.63 -26.41
CA SER A 318 -13.08 6.84 -27.01
C SER A 318 -13.66 7.84 -26.00
N ASP A 319 -13.88 7.43 -24.74
CA ASP A 319 -14.41 8.30 -23.70
C ASP A 319 -13.43 9.42 -23.30
N TYR A 320 -12.13 9.25 -23.60
CA TYR A 320 -11.08 10.21 -23.20
C TYR A 320 -10.62 11.16 -24.33
N TYR A 321 -11.25 11.11 -25.49
CA TYR A 321 -10.91 12.00 -26.59
C TYR A 321 -12.09 12.29 -27.51
N THR A 322 -12.05 13.44 -28.18
CA THR A 322 -12.97 13.74 -29.27
C THR A 322 -12.41 13.19 -30.58
N VAL A 323 -13.28 12.60 -31.39
CA VAL A 323 -12.94 12.19 -32.76
C VAL A 323 -12.51 13.42 -33.55
N ASP A 324 -11.34 13.34 -34.17
CA ASP A 324 -10.81 14.37 -35.05
C ASP A 324 -11.05 13.93 -36.49
N SER A 325 -11.79 14.73 -37.25
CA SER A 325 -12.11 14.43 -38.65
C SER A 325 -10.87 14.36 -39.54
N ASN A 326 -9.79 15.06 -39.17
CA ASN A 326 -8.52 15.01 -39.90
C ASN A 326 -7.82 13.66 -39.77
N ASP A 327 -8.16 12.88 -38.73
CA ASP A 327 -7.52 11.58 -38.48
C ASP A 327 -8.14 10.45 -39.33
N SER A 328 -9.27 10.70 -40.02
CA SER A 328 -9.94 9.72 -40.90
C SER A 328 -10.25 8.37 -40.21
N GLY A 329 -10.49 8.37 -38.89
CA GLY A 329 -10.71 7.15 -38.12
C GLY A 329 -9.44 6.39 -37.71
N ASN A 330 -8.26 6.79 -38.19
CA ASN A 330 -7.00 6.10 -37.92
C ASN A 330 -6.60 6.19 -36.45
N GLY A 331 -6.03 5.11 -35.93
CA GLY A 331 -5.44 5.06 -34.59
C GLY A 331 -6.44 5.27 -33.45
N GLN A 332 -7.75 5.14 -33.66
CA GLN A 332 -8.75 5.36 -32.62
C GLN A 332 -8.98 4.10 -31.78
N SER A 333 -8.50 4.09 -30.53
CA SER A 333 -8.64 3.01 -29.55
C SER A 333 -8.16 1.62 -29.99
N LEU A 334 -7.35 1.51 -31.06
CA LEU A 334 -6.98 0.21 -31.61
C LEU A 334 -6.24 -0.68 -30.59
N TYR A 335 -5.32 -0.10 -29.80
CA TYR A 335 -4.62 -0.84 -28.75
C TYR A 335 -5.56 -1.24 -27.61
N TYR A 336 -6.39 -0.31 -27.15
CA TYR A 336 -7.33 -0.54 -26.04
C TYR A 336 -8.39 -1.61 -26.37
N ASN A 337 -8.79 -1.70 -27.63
CA ASN A 337 -9.79 -2.64 -28.11
C ASN A 337 -9.19 -3.93 -28.70
N SER A 338 -7.87 -4.10 -28.68
CA SER A 338 -7.17 -5.25 -29.25
C SER A 338 -7.50 -5.46 -30.74
N GLN A 339 -7.45 -4.37 -31.52
CA GLN A 339 -7.81 -4.33 -32.94
C GLN A 339 -6.60 -4.02 -33.82
N SER A 340 -6.72 -4.34 -35.10
CA SER A 340 -5.79 -3.91 -36.15
C SER A 340 -6.38 -2.76 -36.96
N GLY A 341 -5.51 -2.03 -37.65
CA GLY A 341 -5.92 -0.91 -38.49
C GLY A 341 -4.73 -0.08 -38.96
N THR A 342 -4.96 1.21 -39.08
CA THR A 342 -3.97 2.18 -39.54
C THR A 342 -3.56 3.07 -38.37
N CYS A 343 -2.26 3.19 -38.13
CA CYS A 343 -1.66 4.02 -37.09
C CYS A 343 -0.76 5.10 -37.71
N PHE A 344 -0.53 6.18 -36.97
CA PHE A 344 0.31 7.29 -37.42
C PHE A 344 1.81 7.02 -37.17
N SER A 345 2.63 7.41 -38.14
CA SER A 345 4.09 7.19 -38.14
C SER A 345 4.76 8.25 -39.00
N ASP A 346 5.80 8.89 -38.47
CA ASP A 346 6.64 9.88 -39.16
C ASP A 346 5.87 11.13 -39.64
N SER A 347 6.53 12.04 -40.36
CA SER A 347 6.03 13.39 -40.69
C SER A 347 4.87 13.40 -41.70
N ASN A 348 4.27 14.57 -41.93
CA ASN A 348 3.26 14.81 -42.98
C ASN A 348 2.03 13.90 -42.87
N ASN A 349 1.50 13.72 -41.66
CA ASN A 349 0.37 12.83 -41.39
C ASN A 349 0.56 11.39 -41.88
N ALA A 350 1.80 10.94 -42.07
CA ALA A 350 2.06 9.60 -42.59
C ALA A 350 1.51 8.50 -41.65
N THR A 351 1.16 7.38 -42.27
CA THR A 351 0.51 6.26 -41.61
C THR A 351 1.14 4.93 -41.99
N LYS A 352 0.96 3.93 -41.15
CA LYS A 352 1.37 2.54 -41.36
C LYS A 352 0.30 1.59 -40.83
N SER A 353 0.34 0.34 -41.29
CA SER A 353 -0.46 -0.73 -40.67
C SER A 353 0.01 -1.00 -39.24
N CYS A 354 -0.94 -1.29 -38.35
CA CYS A 354 -0.71 -1.74 -36.99
C CYS A 354 -1.69 -2.85 -36.62
N ASP A 355 -1.23 -3.80 -35.80
CA ASP A 355 -2.01 -4.95 -35.38
C ASP A 355 -1.81 -5.21 -33.90
N PHE A 356 -2.86 -4.96 -33.11
CA PHE A 356 -2.87 -5.21 -31.67
C PHE A 356 -3.76 -6.40 -31.30
N THR A 357 -4.17 -7.24 -32.26
CA THR A 357 -5.06 -8.39 -31.99
C THR A 357 -4.47 -9.38 -30.97
N SER A 358 -3.14 -9.44 -30.86
CA SER A 358 -2.42 -10.28 -29.88
C SER A 358 -1.77 -9.52 -28.73
N THR A 359 -1.60 -8.20 -28.84
CA THR A 359 -0.80 -7.38 -27.92
C THR A 359 -1.57 -6.26 -27.22
N GLY A 360 -2.78 -5.94 -27.70
CA GLY A 360 -3.71 -4.98 -27.11
C GLY A 360 -4.47 -5.53 -25.91
N ILE A 361 -5.30 -4.70 -25.27
CA ILE A 361 -6.04 -5.10 -24.07
C ILE A 361 -7.16 -6.09 -24.45
N LYS A 362 -6.99 -7.36 -24.08
CA LYS A 362 -7.71 -8.52 -24.65
C LYS A 362 -9.21 -8.55 -24.36
N ASN A 363 -9.63 -8.10 -23.17
CA ASN A 363 -11.01 -8.30 -22.71
C ASN A 363 -11.46 -7.27 -21.67
N ASP A 364 -12.78 -7.25 -21.42
CA ASP A 364 -13.41 -6.32 -20.48
C ASP A 364 -12.94 -6.52 -19.04
N ILE A 365 -12.64 -7.76 -18.64
CA ILE A 365 -12.07 -8.05 -17.33
C ILE A 365 -10.78 -7.25 -17.14
N THR A 366 -9.86 -7.30 -18.11
CA THR A 366 -8.63 -6.52 -18.07
C THR A 366 -8.90 -5.02 -18.10
N ARG A 367 -9.81 -4.54 -18.95
CA ARG A 367 -10.17 -3.12 -19.04
C ARG A 367 -10.73 -2.54 -17.73
N ASN A 368 -11.50 -3.35 -16.99
CA ASN A 368 -12.10 -2.96 -15.70
C ASN A 368 -11.08 -2.93 -14.56
N MET A 369 -9.95 -3.61 -14.71
CA MET A 369 -8.82 -3.53 -13.77
C MET A 369 -7.92 -2.32 -13.98
N ILE A 370 -8.11 -1.55 -15.05
CA ILE A 370 -7.32 -0.34 -15.32
C ILE A 370 -8.02 0.83 -14.65
N ALA A 371 -7.37 1.42 -13.65
CA ALA A 371 -7.85 2.63 -12.99
C ALA A 371 -7.85 3.83 -13.94
N GLU A 372 -8.88 4.65 -13.83
CA GLU A 372 -8.83 6.03 -14.32
C GLU A 372 -7.99 6.85 -13.34
N VAL A 373 -7.00 7.59 -13.85
CA VAL A 373 -6.15 8.46 -13.03
C VAL A 373 -5.91 9.79 -13.74
N THR A 374 -5.53 10.80 -12.96
CA THR A 374 -5.01 12.06 -13.48
C THR A 374 -3.50 11.93 -13.70
N TRP A 375 -3.08 11.98 -14.95
CA TRP A 375 -1.68 12.06 -15.37
C TRP A 375 -1.22 13.52 -15.32
N ASN A 376 -0.01 13.74 -14.82
CA ASN A 376 0.61 15.05 -14.84
C ASN A 376 1.32 15.23 -16.18
N LEU A 377 1.17 16.39 -16.80
CA LEU A 377 1.71 16.72 -18.12
C LEU A 377 2.75 17.85 -18.05
N GLY A 378 3.16 18.24 -16.85
CA GLY A 378 4.26 19.17 -16.65
C GLY A 378 5.53 18.66 -17.35
N GLY A 379 6.26 19.58 -17.96
CA GLY A 379 7.44 19.33 -18.76
C GLY A 379 8.67 20.05 -18.24
N TRP A 380 9.78 19.86 -18.95
CA TRP A 380 11.04 20.54 -18.68
C TRP A 380 11.91 20.58 -19.93
N ASP A 381 12.73 21.61 -20.08
CA ASP A 381 13.45 21.86 -21.35
C ASP A 381 14.80 21.13 -21.45
N THR A 382 15.32 20.53 -20.37
CA THR A 382 16.65 19.91 -20.39
C THR A 382 16.73 18.59 -19.62
N GLU A 383 17.27 17.56 -20.27
CA GLU A 383 17.55 16.26 -19.66
C GLU A 383 18.72 16.27 -18.65
N ARG A 384 19.42 17.42 -18.50
CA ARG A 384 20.48 17.62 -17.49
C ARG A 384 19.86 17.84 -16.10
N VAL A 385 19.00 16.91 -15.71
CA VAL A 385 18.19 16.94 -14.51
C VAL A 385 18.26 15.60 -13.80
N TYR A 386 18.12 15.59 -12.48
CA TYR A 386 18.10 14.38 -11.66
C TYR A 386 16.67 13.83 -11.51
N PRO A 387 16.50 12.53 -11.14
CA PRO A 387 15.19 11.90 -11.01
C PRO A 387 14.21 12.63 -10.07
N ASP A 388 14.70 13.16 -8.95
CA ASP A 388 13.91 13.99 -8.01
C ASP A 388 13.43 15.29 -8.64
N THR A 389 14.36 15.99 -9.29
CA THR A 389 14.07 17.29 -9.87
C THR A 389 13.06 17.15 -11.01
N ILE A 390 13.21 16.15 -11.88
CA ILE A 390 12.24 15.95 -12.98
C ILE A 390 10.88 15.45 -12.47
N TYR A 391 10.84 14.66 -11.39
CA TYR A 391 9.59 14.22 -10.75
C TYR A 391 8.75 15.42 -10.28
N GLU A 392 9.39 16.45 -9.74
CA GLU A 392 8.74 17.71 -9.37
C GLU A 392 8.26 18.48 -10.60
N LYS A 393 9.08 18.56 -11.67
CA LYS A 393 8.71 19.28 -12.90
C LYS A 393 7.54 18.64 -13.63
N GLU A 394 7.45 17.31 -13.62
CA GLU A 394 6.33 16.56 -14.19
C GLU A 394 5.00 16.95 -13.53
N ARG A 395 5.02 17.33 -12.25
CA ARG A 395 3.86 17.84 -11.47
C ARG A 395 3.75 19.37 -11.48
N GLY A 396 4.61 20.05 -12.21
CA GLY A 396 4.63 21.50 -12.34
C GLY A 396 3.70 22.01 -13.43
N THR A 397 3.84 23.30 -13.73
CA THR A 397 3.00 24.01 -14.72
C THR A 397 3.74 24.36 -16.01
N THR A 398 4.97 23.89 -16.17
CA THR A 398 5.80 24.20 -17.34
C THR A 398 5.34 23.37 -18.53
N VAL A 399 4.76 24.01 -19.54
CA VAL A 399 4.31 23.40 -20.80
C VAL A 399 4.40 24.45 -21.92
N TYR A 400 4.32 24.04 -23.19
CA TYR A 400 4.05 24.98 -24.28
C TYR A 400 2.76 25.78 -23.98
N SER A 401 2.79 27.08 -24.29
CA SER A 401 1.71 28.00 -23.95
C SER A 401 0.34 27.51 -24.44
N GLY A 402 -0.64 27.51 -23.53
CA GLY A 402 -2.02 27.11 -23.83
C GLY A 402 -2.33 25.62 -23.65
N ARG A 403 -1.35 24.79 -23.28
CA ARG A 403 -1.59 23.36 -23.02
C ARG A 403 -1.97 23.07 -21.57
N LEU A 404 -2.66 21.95 -21.39
CA LEU A 404 -3.04 21.46 -20.07
C LEU A 404 -1.84 20.83 -19.36
N THR A 405 -1.79 21.02 -18.05
CA THR A 405 -0.74 20.48 -17.16
C THR A 405 -1.13 19.13 -16.56
N THR A 406 -2.35 18.66 -16.83
CA THR A 406 -2.87 17.37 -16.38
C THR A 406 -3.87 16.81 -17.38
N TRP A 407 -4.01 15.49 -17.43
CA TRP A 407 -5.02 14.82 -18.24
C TRP A 407 -5.53 13.57 -17.53
N THR A 408 -6.85 13.37 -17.51
CA THR A 408 -7.46 12.18 -16.90
C THR A 408 -7.68 11.11 -17.96
N GLY A 409 -7.22 9.89 -17.68
CA GLY A 409 -7.37 8.75 -18.58
C GLY A 409 -6.76 7.46 -18.03
N LYS A 410 -6.75 6.40 -18.84
CA LYS A 410 -6.40 5.04 -18.40
C LYS A 410 -4.94 4.66 -18.69
N ILE A 411 -4.47 4.91 -19.91
CA ILE A 411 -3.17 4.44 -20.40
C ILE A 411 -2.34 5.64 -20.90
N ALA A 412 -1.09 5.71 -20.47
CA ALA A 412 -0.13 6.70 -20.94
C ALA A 412 1.25 6.07 -21.19
N LEU A 413 2.30 6.88 -21.08
CA LEU A 413 3.70 6.49 -21.25
C LEU A 413 4.47 6.61 -19.93
N PRO A 414 5.67 6.03 -19.81
CA PRO A 414 6.51 6.20 -18.63
C PRO A 414 6.95 7.66 -18.49
N TYR A 415 7.06 8.13 -17.26
CA TYR A 415 7.70 9.41 -16.97
C TYR A 415 9.22 9.31 -17.06
N ALA A 416 9.89 10.44 -17.28
CA ALA A 416 11.34 10.51 -17.15
C ALA A 416 11.78 10.19 -15.71
N SER A 417 10.98 10.58 -14.70
CA SER A 417 11.21 10.16 -13.32
C SER A 417 11.06 8.65 -13.10
N ASP A 418 10.12 7.98 -13.77
CA ASP A 418 9.98 6.51 -13.69
C ASP A 418 11.27 5.84 -14.17
N TYR A 419 11.78 6.26 -15.33
CA TYR A 419 13.05 5.76 -15.87
C TYR A 419 14.25 6.08 -14.97
N GLY A 420 14.27 7.29 -14.40
CA GLY A 420 15.33 7.75 -13.50
C GLY A 420 15.43 6.93 -12.22
N TYR A 421 14.28 6.68 -11.58
CA TYR A 421 14.18 5.91 -10.33
C TYR A 421 14.25 4.40 -10.50
N ALA A 422 14.04 3.88 -11.71
CA ALA A 422 14.30 2.48 -12.02
C ALA A 422 15.81 2.12 -11.94
N ALA A 423 16.69 3.13 -11.93
CA ALA A 423 18.12 2.94 -11.76
C ALA A 423 18.55 2.83 -10.28
N ASP A 424 19.60 2.06 -10.03
CA ASP A 424 20.31 2.08 -8.74
C ASP A 424 21.09 3.41 -8.58
N LEU A 425 20.51 4.37 -7.84
CA LEU A 425 21.08 5.71 -7.64
C LEU A 425 22.42 5.73 -6.88
N SER A 426 22.82 4.62 -6.24
CA SER A 426 24.17 4.48 -5.68
C SER A 426 25.24 4.32 -6.78
N LYS A 427 24.83 3.91 -7.98
CA LYS A 427 25.66 3.76 -9.18
C LYS A 427 25.40 4.87 -10.19
N PHE A 428 24.13 5.21 -10.41
CA PHE A 428 23.70 6.30 -11.28
C PHE A 428 23.67 7.64 -10.53
N THR A 429 24.86 8.18 -10.24
CA THR A 429 25.05 9.41 -9.44
C THR A 429 24.98 10.72 -10.22
N GLN A 430 24.75 10.64 -11.54
CA GLN A 430 24.67 11.78 -12.45
C GLN A 430 23.23 12.04 -12.91
N ASN A 431 23.02 13.14 -13.63
CA ASN A 431 21.71 13.45 -14.24
C ASN A 431 21.35 12.50 -15.41
N LEU A 432 20.08 12.52 -15.82
CA LEU A 432 19.51 11.60 -16.82
C LEU A 432 20.20 11.65 -18.19
N TYR A 433 20.80 12.78 -18.57
CA TYR A 433 21.64 12.92 -19.77
C TYR A 433 22.84 11.95 -19.77
N ASN A 434 23.39 11.66 -18.59
CA ASN A 434 24.61 10.87 -18.43
C ASN A 434 24.33 9.41 -18.05
N TYR A 435 23.07 8.99 -18.03
CA TYR A 435 22.73 7.58 -17.84
C TYR A 435 23.30 6.76 -19.00
N GLY A 436 23.92 5.62 -18.70
CA GLY A 436 24.49 4.71 -19.70
C GLY A 436 23.67 3.43 -19.89
N THR A 437 24.16 2.54 -20.75
CA THR A 437 23.60 1.19 -21.00
C THR A 437 23.88 0.20 -19.85
N GLU A 438 24.15 0.70 -18.65
CA GLU A 438 24.59 -0.15 -17.55
C GLU A 438 23.45 -1.04 -17.07
N SER A 439 23.80 -2.25 -16.63
CA SER A 439 22.84 -3.27 -16.23
C SER A 439 21.98 -2.89 -15.02
N ASN A 440 22.21 -1.77 -14.34
CA ASN A 440 21.55 -1.41 -13.09
C ASN A 440 20.30 -0.51 -13.24
N ASN A 441 19.66 -0.50 -14.42
CA ASN A 441 18.35 0.10 -14.65
C ASN A 441 17.45 -0.90 -15.39
N TRP A 442 16.44 -1.43 -14.72
CA TRP A 442 15.58 -2.47 -15.28
C TRP A 442 14.70 -1.98 -16.43
N MET A 443 14.35 -0.68 -16.47
CA MET A 443 13.54 -0.10 -17.55
C MET A 443 14.35 0.12 -18.83
N TYR A 444 15.68 0.21 -18.75
CA TYR A 444 16.56 0.35 -19.93
C TYR A 444 16.37 -0.79 -20.92
N ASN A 445 16.24 -2.04 -20.43
CA ASN A 445 16.05 -3.21 -21.28
C ASN A 445 14.71 -3.25 -22.03
N ILE A 446 13.81 -2.30 -21.75
CA ILE A 446 12.51 -2.16 -22.42
C ILE A 446 12.53 -0.91 -23.32
N LEU A 447 12.86 0.26 -22.74
CA LEU A 447 12.78 1.56 -23.41
C LEU A 447 14.03 1.92 -24.24
N GLY A 448 15.20 1.46 -23.81
CA GLY A 448 16.50 1.72 -24.46
C GLY A 448 16.94 0.59 -25.37
N THR A 449 16.01 -0.18 -25.91
CA THR A 449 16.31 -1.23 -26.92
C THR A 449 16.71 -0.59 -28.25
N SER A 450 16.79 -1.32 -29.36
CA SER A 450 17.27 -0.83 -30.67
C SER A 450 16.49 0.35 -31.29
N SER A 451 15.52 0.92 -30.57
CA SER A 451 14.77 2.11 -30.91
C SER A 451 14.77 3.11 -29.74
N TYR A 452 14.51 4.39 -30.01
CA TYR A 452 14.22 5.36 -28.96
C TYR A 452 12.90 4.98 -28.28
N GLY A 453 12.77 5.17 -26.97
CA GLY A 453 11.53 4.91 -26.22
C GLY A 453 10.87 6.21 -25.77
N TRP A 454 9.62 6.42 -26.14
CA TRP A 454 8.90 7.64 -25.75
C TRP A 454 8.69 7.74 -24.24
N LEU A 455 8.81 8.96 -23.69
CA LEU A 455 8.53 9.29 -22.29
C LEU A 455 7.48 10.39 -22.24
N LEU A 456 6.49 10.32 -21.35
CA LEU A 456 5.36 11.26 -21.25
C LEU A 456 5.77 12.75 -21.08
N THR A 457 7.00 13.01 -20.62
CA THR A 457 7.55 14.34 -20.38
C THR A 457 7.64 15.20 -21.65
N THR A 458 7.05 16.40 -21.58
CA THR A 458 7.02 17.39 -22.67
C THR A 458 8.03 18.54 -22.44
N GLN A 459 8.08 19.50 -23.37
CA GLN A 459 8.88 20.72 -23.29
C GLN A 459 8.01 21.97 -23.47
N THR A 460 8.62 23.14 -23.29
CA THR A 460 8.00 24.42 -23.62
C THR A 460 7.97 24.74 -25.12
N GLU A 461 8.65 23.96 -25.96
CA GLU A 461 8.57 24.02 -27.44
C GLU A 461 7.35 23.25 -27.95
N GLU A 462 6.75 23.70 -29.07
CA GLU A 462 5.47 23.22 -29.62
C GLU A 462 5.47 21.80 -30.20
N SER A 463 6.63 21.20 -30.44
CA SER A 463 6.71 19.88 -31.07
C SER A 463 7.56 18.88 -30.28
N ALA A 464 8.20 19.30 -29.19
CA ALA A 464 9.29 18.54 -28.58
C ALA A 464 8.89 17.72 -27.34
N VAL A 465 9.31 16.47 -27.32
CA VAL A 465 9.09 15.50 -26.23
C VAL A 465 10.40 14.82 -25.85
N TRP A 466 10.36 14.06 -24.75
CA TRP A 466 11.51 13.33 -24.25
C TRP A 466 11.49 11.88 -24.70
N ALA A 467 12.68 11.29 -24.85
CA ALA A 467 12.83 9.87 -25.11
C ALA A 467 14.10 9.30 -24.48
N VAL A 468 14.06 8.00 -24.18
CA VAL A 468 15.24 7.20 -23.83
C VAL A 468 15.96 6.80 -25.11
N LYS A 469 17.27 7.01 -25.19
CA LYS A 469 18.09 6.54 -26.31
C LYS A 469 18.41 5.05 -26.17
N PRO A 470 18.78 4.37 -27.28
CA PRO A 470 19.38 3.04 -27.23
C PRO A 470 20.66 2.93 -26.36
N PHE A 471 21.24 4.06 -25.96
CA PHE A 471 22.42 4.13 -25.10
C PHE A 471 22.10 4.33 -23.62
N GLY A 472 20.81 4.27 -23.23
CA GLY A 472 20.34 4.42 -21.85
C GLY A 472 20.25 5.86 -21.35
N ASN A 473 20.84 6.83 -22.04
CA ASN A 473 20.65 8.22 -21.66
C ASN A 473 19.25 8.72 -22.10
N VAL A 474 18.67 9.61 -21.30
CA VAL A 474 17.49 10.39 -21.72
C VAL A 474 17.95 11.56 -22.59
N ARG A 475 17.12 11.98 -23.55
CA ARG A 475 17.24 13.30 -24.21
C ARG A 475 15.89 13.96 -24.34
N SER A 476 15.95 15.28 -24.35
CA SER A 476 14.85 16.16 -24.67
C SER A 476 14.99 16.71 -26.11
N GLY A 477 14.00 17.47 -26.60
CA GLY A 477 14.06 18.07 -27.94
C GLY A 477 13.71 17.14 -29.10
N TYR A 478 13.12 15.96 -28.85
CA TYR A 478 12.69 15.09 -29.95
C TYR A 478 11.36 15.54 -30.52
N VAL A 479 11.34 15.76 -31.83
CA VAL A 479 10.13 16.11 -32.57
C VAL A 479 9.10 14.97 -32.54
N SER A 480 7.89 15.30 -32.10
CA SER A 480 6.77 14.39 -31.82
C SER A 480 6.26 13.61 -33.02
N TYR A 481 6.56 14.06 -34.25
CA TYR A 481 6.19 13.33 -35.46
C TYR A 481 6.96 12.01 -35.64
N LYS A 482 8.16 11.84 -35.04
CA LYS A 482 9.00 10.65 -35.28
C LYS A 482 8.34 9.38 -34.77
N ALA A 483 8.56 8.26 -35.45
CA ALA A 483 8.09 6.97 -34.95
C ALA A 483 9.10 6.35 -33.98
N TYR A 484 8.80 6.35 -32.68
CA TYR A 484 9.62 5.73 -31.63
C TYR A 484 8.84 4.69 -30.84
N GLY A 485 9.56 3.84 -30.12
CA GLY A 485 9.04 2.74 -29.32
C GLY A 485 8.03 3.22 -28.28
N VAL A 486 6.87 2.57 -28.27
CA VAL A 486 5.78 2.84 -27.34
C VAL A 486 5.70 1.74 -26.30
N THR A 487 5.73 2.12 -25.03
CA THR A 487 5.52 1.19 -23.91
C THR A 487 4.37 1.68 -23.05
N PRO A 488 3.20 1.05 -23.14
CA PRO A 488 2.03 1.43 -22.35
C PRO A 488 2.28 1.35 -20.83
N VAL A 489 1.78 2.35 -20.12
CA VAL A 489 1.83 2.46 -18.66
C VAL A 489 0.44 2.76 -18.14
N LEU A 490 0.04 2.09 -17.05
CA LEU A 490 -1.28 2.24 -16.45
C LEU A 490 -1.24 2.00 -14.94
N PHE A 491 -2.34 2.35 -14.27
CA PHE A 491 -2.55 2.04 -12.87
C PHE A 491 -3.60 0.93 -12.73
N LEU A 492 -3.36 0.01 -11.80
CA LEU A 492 -4.34 -0.99 -11.43
C LEU A 492 -5.42 -0.37 -10.53
N SER A 493 -6.65 -0.87 -10.66
CA SER A 493 -7.76 -0.55 -9.77
C SER A 493 -7.35 -0.82 -8.31
N PRO A 494 -7.62 0.11 -7.37
CA PRO A 494 -7.07 0.06 -6.02
C PRO A 494 -7.62 -1.09 -5.16
N GLU A 495 -8.69 -1.76 -5.60
CA GLU A 495 -9.33 -2.86 -4.88
C GLU A 495 -8.71 -4.23 -5.19
N LEU A 496 -7.85 -4.31 -6.23
CA LEU A 496 -7.22 -5.56 -6.62
C LEU A 496 -6.23 -6.04 -5.55
N SER A 497 -6.17 -7.35 -5.34
CA SER A 497 -5.22 -7.99 -4.42
C SER A 497 -4.30 -8.97 -5.15
N ILE A 498 -3.18 -9.32 -4.51
CA ILE A 498 -2.29 -10.38 -5.00
C ILE A 498 -2.78 -11.71 -4.44
N GLU A 499 -3.10 -12.65 -5.32
CA GLU A 499 -3.46 -14.03 -4.96
C GLU A 499 -2.22 -14.85 -4.57
N SER A 500 -1.15 -14.74 -5.37
CA SER A 500 0.10 -15.48 -5.18
C SER A 500 1.23 -14.92 -6.05
N GLY A 501 2.41 -15.55 -5.99
CA GLY A 501 3.62 -15.12 -6.70
C GLY A 501 4.54 -14.27 -5.82
N ASP A 502 5.83 -14.26 -6.16
CA ASP A 502 6.87 -13.49 -5.46
C ASP A 502 7.41 -12.33 -6.30
N GLY A 503 6.85 -12.13 -7.49
CA GLY A 503 7.25 -11.08 -8.40
C GLY A 503 8.50 -11.40 -9.22
N SER A 504 9.14 -12.56 -9.05
CA SER A 504 10.25 -12.98 -9.91
C SER A 504 9.77 -13.29 -11.33
N SER A 505 10.68 -13.27 -12.31
CA SER A 505 10.34 -13.59 -13.70
C SER A 505 9.80 -15.02 -13.88
N THR A 506 10.18 -15.94 -12.99
CA THR A 506 9.70 -17.34 -12.99
C THR A 506 8.43 -17.53 -12.18
N ASN A 507 8.11 -16.60 -11.27
CA ASN A 507 6.93 -16.64 -10.43
C ASN A 507 6.30 -15.22 -10.30
N PRO A 508 5.80 -14.63 -11.41
CA PRO A 508 5.18 -13.31 -11.39
C PRO A 508 3.98 -13.26 -10.44
N TYR A 509 3.68 -12.07 -9.90
CA TYR A 509 2.48 -11.86 -9.12
C TYR A 509 1.23 -12.21 -9.93
N ARG A 510 0.28 -12.90 -9.28
CA ARG A 510 -1.06 -13.22 -9.80
C ARG A 510 -2.09 -12.37 -9.07
N LEU A 511 -3.04 -11.82 -9.82
CA LEU A 511 -4.08 -10.96 -9.29
C LEU A 511 -5.31 -11.78 -8.87
N SER A 512 -5.96 -11.41 -7.77
CA SER A 512 -7.33 -11.84 -7.50
C SER A 512 -8.27 -10.88 -8.23
N VAL A 513 -9.09 -11.41 -9.16
CA VAL A 513 -9.89 -10.64 -10.11
C VAL A 513 -11.38 -10.97 -9.99
#